data_AF-A0A5A7MVR7-F1
#
_entry.id   AF-A0A5A7MVR7-F1
#
_cell.length_a   1.000
_cell.length_b   1.000
_cell.length_c   1.000
_cell.angle_alpha   90.00
_cell.angle_beta   90.00
_cell.angle_gamma   90.00
#
_symmetry.space_group_name_H-M   'P 1'
#
loop_
_entity.id
_entity.type
_entity.pdbx_description
1 polymer ?
#
loop_
_entity_poly.entity_id
_entity_poly.type
_entity_poly.pdbx_seq_one_letter_code
_entity_poly.pdbx_strand_id
1 'polypeptide(L)'
;MDLKGGKKGKTGAWSTSADVLDKLAAEGHALPEKVLSWRQLSKLKSTYSDALGKAINEKTGRVHTSFSMAITSTGRLSSTDPNLQNIPIRTPEGRRIRRAFVPIRAIC
;
A
#
# COMPACT_ATOMS: atom_id res chain seq x y z
N MET A 1 -19.83 10.54 -24.39
CA MET A 1 -19.25 9.55 -23.46
C MET A 1 -19.82 9.85 -22.10
N ASP A 2 -20.84 9.12 -21.67
CA ASP A 2 -21.39 9.25 -20.33
C ASP A 2 -21.44 7.85 -19.73
N LEU A 3 -20.74 7.66 -18.60
CA LEU A 3 -20.75 6.39 -17.89
C LEU A 3 -22.04 6.36 -17.06
N LYS A 4 -22.81 5.27 -17.16
CA LYS A 4 -23.97 5.08 -16.27
C LYS A 4 -23.46 5.13 -14.83
N GLY A 5 -24.04 6.03 -14.03
CA GLY A 5 -23.62 6.28 -12.65
C GLY A 5 -23.52 5.00 -11.80
N GLY A 6 -22.60 4.99 -10.84
CA GLY A 6 -22.25 3.80 -10.06
C GLY A 6 -22.55 3.90 -8.56
N LYS A 7 -21.82 3.16 -7.73
CA LYS A 7 -21.95 3.27 -6.26
C LYS A 7 -21.48 4.66 -5.81
N LYS A 8 -22.22 5.34 -4.91
CA LYS A 8 -21.78 6.60 -4.29
C LYS A 8 -21.07 6.33 -2.95
N GLY A 9 -20.07 7.15 -2.64
CA GLY A 9 -19.40 7.16 -1.35
C GLY A 9 -20.21 7.89 -0.28
N LYS A 10 -19.70 7.88 0.97
CA LYS A 10 -20.34 8.57 2.11
C LYS A 10 -20.53 10.07 1.89
N THR A 11 -19.69 10.68 1.05
CA THR A 11 -19.73 12.11 0.70
C THR A 11 -20.64 12.41 -0.51
N GLY A 12 -21.33 11.41 -1.07
CA GLY A 12 -22.19 11.57 -2.24
C GLY A 12 -21.47 11.58 -3.60
N ALA A 13 -20.14 11.65 -3.61
CA ALA A 13 -19.33 11.50 -4.82
C ALA A 13 -19.39 10.06 -5.36
N TRP A 14 -19.26 9.89 -6.67
CA TRP A 14 -19.17 8.56 -7.27
C TRP A 14 -17.91 7.82 -6.81
N SER A 15 -18.06 6.54 -6.45
CA SER A 15 -16.96 5.69 -6.01
C SER A 15 -16.02 5.41 -7.16
N THR A 16 -14.72 5.58 -6.91
CA THR A 16 -13.65 5.09 -7.79
C THR A 16 -12.88 3.96 -7.11
N SER A 17 -13.52 3.16 -6.26
CA SER A 17 -12.90 1.99 -5.64
C SER A 17 -12.37 1.01 -6.68
N ALA A 18 -11.39 0.17 -6.31
CA ALA A 18 -10.81 -0.84 -7.20
C ALA A 18 -11.92 -1.67 -7.88
N ASP A 19 -12.84 -2.22 -7.10
CA ASP A 19 -13.98 -3.01 -7.62
C ASP A 19 -14.85 -2.29 -8.66
N VAL A 20 -14.96 -0.95 -8.60
CA VAL A 20 -15.74 -0.18 -9.58
C VAL A 20 -14.93 0.02 -10.84
N LEU A 21 -13.64 0.35 -10.70
CA LEU A 21 -12.74 0.54 -11.83
C LEU A 21 -12.48 -0.79 -12.56
N ASP A 22 -12.37 -1.91 -11.85
CA ASP A 22 -12.20 -3.24 -12.44
C ASP A 22 -13.39 -3.63 -13.31
N LYS A 23 -14.62 -3.33 -12.85
CA LYS A 23 -15.84 -3.54 -13.65
C LYS A 23 -15.84 -2.70 -14.92
N LEU A 24 -15.52 -1.41 -14.80
CA LEU A 24 -15.46 -0.51 -15.96
C LEU A 24 -14.34 -0.93 -16.94
N ALA A 25 -13.21 -1.43 -16.44
CA ALA A 25 -12.16 -1.99 -17.29
C ALA A 25 -12.65 -3.24 -18.04
N ALA A 26 -13.36 -4.14 -17.35
CA ALA A 26 -13.95 -5.34 -17.95
C ALA A 26 -15.04 -5.02 -18.99
N GLU A 27 -15.73 -3.88 -18.85
CA GLU A 27 -16.67 -3.34 -19.86
C GLU A 27 -15.96 -2.74 -21.09
N GLY A 28 -14.61 -2.70 -21.11
CA GLY A 28 -13.80 -2.27 -22.24
C GLY A 28 -13.31 -0.82 -22.15
N HIS A 29 -13.49 -0.14 -21.02
CA HIS A 29 -12.96 1.21 -20.84
C HIS A 29 -11.46 1.18 -20.51
N ALA A 30 -10.62 1.72 -21.40
CA ALA A 30 -9.17 1.72 -21.24
C ALA A 30 -8.64 2.60 -20.09
N LEU A 31 -9.38 3.65 -19.70
CA LEU A 31 -8.94 4.58 -18.66
C LEU A 31 -8.92 3.96 -17.24
N PRO A 32 -9.99 3.25 -16.79
CA PRO A 32 -9.98 2.54 -15.51
C PRO A 32 -8.77 1.63 -15.29
N GLU A 33 -8.36 0.86 -16.29
CA GLU A 33 -7.19 -0.03 -16.21
C GLU A 33 -5.88 0.75 -15.97
N LYS A 34 -5.70 1.87 -16.70
CA LYS A 34 -4.55 2.77 -16.49
C LYS A 34 -4.57 3.39 -15.09
N VAL A 35 -5.75 3.79 -14.60
CA VAL A 35 -5.89 4.37 -13.26
C VAL A 35 -5.56 3.33 -12.18
N LEU A 36 -6.02 2.09 -12.32
CA LEU A 36 -5.70 1.00 -11.40
C LEU A 36 -4.18 0.74 -11.34
N SER A 37 -3.56 0.61 -12.51
CA SER A 37 -2.11 0.43 -12.65
C SER A 37 -1.31 1.57 -12.01
N TRP A 38 -1.71 2.81 -12.30
CA TRP A 38 -1.10 4.00 -11.71
C TRP A 38 -1.26 4.06 -10.19
N ARG A 39 -2.45 3.74 -9.65
CA ARG A 39 -2.69 3.73 -8.20
C ARG A 39 -1.85 2.69 -7.48
N GLN A 40 -1.71 1.50 -8.07
CA GLN A 40 -0.86 0.46 -7.52
C GLN A 40 0.58 0.94 -7.42
N LEU A 41 1.17 1.42 -8.52
CA LEU A 41 2.55 1.92 -8.53
C LEU A 41 2.74 3.13 -7.61
N SER A 42 1.79 4.06 -7.63
CA SER A 42 1.83 5.26 -6.78
C SER A 42 1.82 4.91 -5.30
N LYS A 43 0.98 3.95 -4.89
CA LYS A 43 0.96 3.46 -3.51
C LYS A 43 2.27 2.76 -3.12
N LEU A 44 2.80 1.91 -4.00
CA LEU A 44 4.08 1.24 -3.78
C LEU A 44 5.22 2.26 -3.58
N LYS A 45 5.25 3.31 -4.40
CA LYS A 45 6.24 4.39 -4.29
C LYS A 45 6.04 5.21 -3.02
N SER A 46 4.85 5.79 -2.81
CA SER A 46 4.63 6.77 -1.75
C SER A 46 4.61 6.15 -0.35
N THR A 47 3.92 5.01 -0.18
CA THR A 47 3.69 4.41 1.14
C THR A 47 4.86 3.57 1.60
N TYR A 48 5.63 2.98 0.68
CA TYR A 48 6.69 2.05 1.04
C TYR A 48 8.06 2.58 0.60
N SER A 49 8.28 2.83 -0.69
CA SER A 49 9.62 3.22 -1.17
C SER A 49 10.10 4.53 -0.53
N ASP A 50 9.36 5.62 -0.72
CA ASP A 50 9.77 6.95 -0.25
C ASP A 50 9.64 7.07 1.27
N ALA A 51 8.54 6.55 1.83
CA ALA A 51 8.28 6.66 3.27
C ALA A 51 9.23 5.81 4.12
N LEU A 52 9.56 4.57 3.73
CA LEU A 52 10.51 3.75 4.49
C LEU A 52 11.92 4.33 4.44
N GLY A 53 12.33 4.91 3.30
CA GLY A 53 13.60 5.62 3.21
C GLY A 53 13.70 6.79 4.19
N LYS A 54 12.61 7.56 4.32
CA LYS A 54 12.52 8.66 5.31
C LYS A 54 12.41 8.18 6.75
N ALA A 55 11.94 6.96 6.97
CA ALA A 55 11.81 6.37 8.31
C ALA A 55 13.11 5.72 8.83
N ILE A 56 14.20 5.79 8.07
CA ILE A 56 15.50 5.31 8.54
C ILE A 56 15.98 6.22 9.66
N ASN A 57 16.21 5.63 10.83
CA ASN A 57 16.78 6.34 11.95
C ASN A 57 18.28 6.57 11.70
N GLU A 58 18.71 7.82 11.68
CA GLU A 58 20.09 8.23 11.34
C GLU A 58 21.16 7.62 12.26
N LYS A 59 20.84 7.41 13.55
CA LYS A 59 21.80 6.87 14.53
C LYS A 59 22.03 5.38 14.35
N THR A 60 20.99 4.63 14.01
CA THR A 60 21.06 3.16 13.93
C THR A 60 21.17 2.63 12.50
N GLY A 61 20.85 3.45 11.50
CA GLY A 61 20.75 3.03 10.11
C GLY A 61 19.62 2.02 9.85
N ARG A 62 18.61 1.94 10.74
CA ARG A 62 17.51 0.97 10.69
C ARG A 62 16.15 1.64 10.71
N VAL A 63 15.15 0.93 10.21
CA VAL A 63 13.74 1.30 10.37
C VAL A 63 13.23 0.68 11.66
N HIS A 64 12.61 1.50 12.51
CA HIS A 64 12.00 1.08 13.78
C HIS A 64 10.49 1.23 13.68
N THR A 65 9.74 0.23 14.14
CA THR A 65 8.28 0.25 14.19
C THR A 65 7.80 0.15 15.62
N SER A 66 6.62 0.68 15.90
CA SER A 66 5.95 0.58 17.20
C SER A 66 4.92 -0.54 17.17
N PHE A 67 4.99 -1.48 18.12
CA PHE A 67 3.97 -2.51 18.30
C PHE A 67 3.04 -2.17 19.47
N SER A 68 1.75 -2.01 19.18
CA SER A 68 0.73 -1.74 20.20
C SER A 68 -0.13 -2.97 20.46
N MET A 69 -0.29 -3.32 21.74
CA MET A 69 -1.11 -4.46 22.20
C MET A 69 -2.59 -4.08 22.43
N ALA A 70 -2.87 -2.84 22.81
CA ALA A 70 -4.20 -2.40 23.26
C ALA A 70 -5.09 -1.77 22.16
N ILE A 71 -4.67 -1.81 20.88
CA ILE A 71 -5.41 -1.16 19.79
C ILE A 71 -6.45 -2.10 19.16
N THR A 72 -6.19 -3.40 19.10
CA THR A 72 -7.09 -4.34 18.42
C THR A 72 -7.99 -5.04 19.43
N SER A 73 -9.30 -5.11 19.13
CA SER A 73 -10.29 -5.82 19.96
C SER A 73 -10.06 -7.34 20.02
N THR A 74 -9.25 -7.88 19.10
CA THR A 74 -8.96 -9.31 18.98
C THR A 74 -7.69 -9.74 19.73
N GLY A 75 -6.96 -8.80 20.33
CA GLY A 75 -5.68 -9.06 21.02
C GLY A 75 -4.48 -9.22 20.08
N ARG A 76 -4.62 -9.02 18.77
CA ARG A 76 -3.50 -8.96 17.82
C ARG A 76 -2.65 -7.70 18.04
N LEU A 77 -1.34 -7.82 17.84
CA LEU A 77 -0.45 -6.67 17.76
C LEU A 77 -0.77 -5.82 16.54
N SER A 78 -0.70 -4.49 16.69
CA SER A 78 -0.73 -3.53 15.58
C SER A 78 0.64 -2.88 15.43
N SER A 79 1.09 -2.66 14.20
CA SER A 79 2.35 -1.98 13.90
C SER A 79 2.09 -0.58 13.32
N THR A 80 2.72 0.45 13.89
CA THR A 80 2.65 1.84 13.41
C THR A 80 4.03 2.47 13.32
N ASP A 81 4.12 3.56 12.56
CA ASP A 81 5.28 4.47 12.51
C ASP A 81 6.66 3.82 12.27
N PRO A 82 6.89 3.15 11.13
CA PRO A 82 5.95 2.83 10.05
C PRO A 82 5.29 1.46 10.25
N ASN A 83 4.15 1.20 9.59
CA ASN A 83 3.49 -0.12 9.65
C ASN A 83 4.26 -1.17 8.82
N LEU A 84 4.94 -2.10 9.51
CA LEU A 84 5.71 -3.18 8.91
C LEU A 84 4.94 -4.50 8.78
N GLN A 85 3.71 -4.58 9.27
CA GLN A 85 2.86 -5.75 9.07
C GLN A 85 2.30 -5.82 7.63
N ASN A 86 2.12 -4.66 7.00
CA ASN A 86 1.49 -4.52 5.69
C ASN A 86 2.48 -4.38 4.51
N ILE A 87 3.70 -4.92 4.63
CA ILE A 87 4.69 -4.89 3.54
C ILE A 87 4.22 -5.77 2.36
N PRO A 88 4.18 -5.24 1.13
CA PRO A 88 3.58 -5.92 0.00
C PRO A 88 4.35 -7.19 -0.41
N ILE A 89 3.62 -8.23 -0.82
CA ILE A 89 4.19 -9.54 -1.22
C ILE A 89 3.56 -10.15 -2.48
N ARG A 90 2.32 -9.77 -2.82
CA ARG A 90 1.55 -10.45 -3.87
C ARG A 90 2.08 -10.18 -5.28
N THR A 91 2.51 -8.95 -5.56
CA THR A 91 2.94 -8.52 -6.90
C THR A 91 4.46 -8.59 -7.04
N PRO A 92 5.01 -8.70 -8.27
CA PRO A 92 6.45 -8.63 -8.50
C PRO A 92 7.10 -7.37 -7.90
N GLU A 93 6.47 -6.21 -8.07
CA GLU A 93 6.94 -4.92 -7.55
C GLU A 93 6.90 -4.91 -6.02
N GLY A 94 5.83 -5.46 -5.42
CA GLY A 94 5.74 -5.63 -3.98
C GLY A 94 6.85 -6.52 -3.42
N ARG A 95 7.12 -7.66 -4.09
CA ARG A 95 8.23 -8.55 -3.72
C ARG A 95 9.59 -7.85 -3.80
N ARG A 96 9.80 -6.97 -4.79
CA ARG A 96 11.02 -6.16 -4.88
C ARG A 96 11.20 -5.24 -3.67
N ILE A 97 10.13 -4.60 -3.21
CA ILE A 97 10.16 -3.78 -1.98
C ILE A 97 10.50 -4.65 -0.77
N ARG A 98 9.86 -5.82 -0.64
CA ARG A 98 10.11 -6.71 0.51
C ARG A 98 11.55 -7.24 0.56
N ARG A 99 12.20 -7.44 -0.59
CA ARG A 99 13.62 -7.82 -0.67
C ARG A 99 14.58 -6.75 -0.13
N ALA A 100 14.14 -5.50 0.04
CA ALA A 100 14.95 -4.45 0.65
C ALA A 100 15.12 -4.63 2.18
N PHE A 101 14.30 -5.48 2.82
CA PHE A 101 14.44 -5.83 4.22
C PHE A 101 15.52 -6.91 4.37
N VAL A 102 16.73 -6.48 4.67
CA VAL A 102 17.91 -7.36 4.79
C VAL A 102 18.37 -7.46 6.26
N PRO A 103 18.93 -8.60 6.68
CA PRO A 103 19.60 -8.70 7.97
C PRO A 103 20.86 -7.80 7.98
N ILE A 104 21.40 -7.56 9.17
CA ILE A 104 22.75 -6.99 9.26
C ILE A 104 23.72 -7.95 8.57
N ARG A 105 24.66 -7.44 7.76
CA ARG A 105 25.72 -8.29 7.22
C ARG A 105 26.49 -8.87 8.41
N ALA A 106 26.53 -10.19 8.51
CA ALA A 106 27.41 -10.85 9.45
C ALA A 106 28.86 -10.45 9.09
N ILE A 107 29.61 -10.00 10.09
CA ILE A 107 31.06 -9.93 9.99
C ILE A 107 31.51 -11.39 9.96
N CYS A 108 31.92 -11.88 8.79
CA CYS A 108 32.75 -13.08 8.68
C CYS A 108 34.17 -12.72 9.12
#